data_AF-A0A3A8ENN2-F1
#
_entry.id   AF-A0A3A8ENN2-F1
#
_cell.length_a   1.000
_cell.length_b   1.000
_cell.length_c   1.000
_cell.angle_alpha   90.00
_cell.angle_beta   90.00
_cell.angle_gamma   90.00
#
_symmetry.space_group_name_H-M   'P 1'
#
loop_
_entity.id
_entity.type
_entity.pdbx_description
1 polymer ?
#
loop_
_entity_poly.entity_id
_entity_poly.type
_entity_poly.pdbx_seq_one_letter_code
_entity_poly.pdbx_strand_id
1 'polypeptide(L)'
;MKKLELEVENNTMTNGKALVSLPNNLNGLAKVKGNTLIDVEQGVVVRDQDSSIEVLLLEYLKEDIPQEKVKEVVSAIKSLREKNLDTVSETLFSAKLNQYLKVGTTIIGLANVILGIPGLGS
;
A
#
# COMPACT_ATOMS: atom_id res chain seq x y z
N MET A 1 11.53 -6.48 16.21
CA MET A 1 10.50 -7.05 15.31
C MET A 1 11.03 -8.37 14.77
N LYS A 2 10.26 -9.47 14.87
CA LYS A 2 10.69 -10.76 14.31
C LYS A 2 10.57 -10.70 12.79
N LYS A 3 11.68 -10.90 12.06
CA LYS A 3 11.67 -11.12 10.61
C LYS A 3 10.99 -12.46 10.35
N LEU A 4 9.97 -12.47 9.49
CA LEU A 4 9.38 -13.71 9.01
C LEU A 4 10.30 -14.28 7.92
N GLU A 5 10.82 -15.48 8.14
CA GLU A 5 11.54 -16.24 7.12
C GLU A 5 10.65 -17.40 6.68
N LEU A 6 10.35 -17.43 5.38
CA LEU A 6 9.59 -18.51 4.75
C LEU A 6 10.54 -19.26 3.83
N GLU A 7 10.71 -20.56 4.07
CA GLU A 7 11.54 -21.44 3.26
C GLU A 7 10.65 -22.50 2.62
N VAL A 8 10.65 -22.52 1.28
CA VAL A 8 9.91 -23.49 0.47
C VAL A 8 10.92 -24.24 -0.38
N GLU A 9 11.08 -25.54 -0.13
CA GLU A 9 12.10 -26.34 -0.81
C GLU A 9 11.56 -27.64 -1.39
N ASN A 10 12.14 -28.04 -2.54
CA ASN A 10 11.98 -29.36 -3.18
C ASN A 10 10.53 -29.75 -3.52
N ASN A 11 9.68 -28.79 -3.88
CA ASN A 11 8.33 -29.03 -4.34
C ASN A 11 8.27 -29.07 -5.87
N THR A 12 7.46 -29.97 -6.41
CA THR A 12 7.10 -29.96 -7.83
C THR A 12 5.65 -29.54 -7.98
N MET A 13 5.41 -28.49 -8.76
CA MET A 13 4.06 -28.04 -9.11
C MET A 13 3.95 -27.95 -10.63
N THR A 14 2.88 -28.53 -11.17
CA THR A 14 2.57 -28.54 -12.60
C THR A 14 1.15 -28.02 -12.81
N ASN A 15 0.93 -27.09 -13.74
CA ASN A 15 -0.38 -26.53 -14.09
C ASN A 15 -1.15 -25.96 -12.88
N GLY A 16 -0.62 -24.90 -12.26
CA GLY A 16 -1.18 -24.36 -11.02
C GLY A 16 -0.96 -22.86 -10.81
N LYS A 17 -1.40 -22.35 -9.66
CA LYS A 17 -1.08 -20.99 -9.21
C LYS A 17 -0.32 -21.06 -7.90
N ALA A 18 0.88 -20.50 -7.87
CA ALA A 18 1.66 -20.33 -6.67
C ALA A 18 1.47 -18.89 -6.16
N LEU A 19 0.69 -18.74 -5.09
CA LEU A 19 0.39 -17.44 -4.49
C LEU A 19 0.99 -17.34 -3.09
N VAL A 20 1.76 -16.27 -2.86
CA VAL A 20 2.19 -15.89 -1.51
C VAL A 20 1.30 -14.76 -1.03
N SER A 21 0.55 -15.01 0.05
CA SER A 21 -0.30 -14.00 0.67
C SER A 21 0.39 -13.37 1.87
N LEU A 22 0.72 -12.07 1.78
CA LEU A 22 1.46 -11.35 2.82
C LEU A 22 0.56 -10.29 3.49
N PRO A 23 0.66 -10.08 4.81
CA PRO A 23 0.07 -8.93 5.48
C PRO A 23 0.75 -7.63 5.06
N ASN A 24 0.02 -6.52 5.15
CA ASN A 24 0.61 -5.20 4.85
C ASN A 24 1.74 -4.87 5.86
N ASN A 25 2.82 -4.22 5.41
CA ASN A 25 4.03 -3.91 6.20
C ASN A 25 4.85 -5.11 6.72
N LEU A 26 4.73 -6.30 6.12
CA LEU A 26 5.64 -7.41 6.43
C LEU A 26 7.04 -7.18 5.83
N ASN A 27 8.03 -6.93 6.68
CA ASN A 27 9.45 -7.04 6.32
C ASN A 27 9.93 -8.48 6.58
N GLY A 28 9.95 -9.31 5.54
CA GLY A 28 10.37 -10.71 5.61
C GLY A 28 11.18 -11.13 4.38
N LEU A 29 11.80 -12.30 4.46
CA LEU A 29 12.56 -12.89 3.36
C LEU A 29 11.95 -14.26 3.02
N ALA A 30 11.52 -14.45 1.77
CA ALA A 30 11.10 -15.75 1.27
C ALA A 30 12.26 -16.38 0.49
N LYS A 31 12.70 -17.57 0.90
CA LYS A 31 13.70 -18.38 0.19
C LYS A 31 13.00 -19.55 -0.50
N VAL A 32 13.16 -19.62 -1.82
CA VAL A 32 12.57 -20.66 -2.67
C VAL A 32 13.73 -21.40 -3.31
N LYS A 33 13.97 -22.67 -2.95
CA LYS A 33 15.14 -23.43 -3.41
C LYS A 33 14.75 -24.83 -3.88
N GLY A 34 15.29 -25.26 -5.02
CA GLY A 34 15.10 -26.62 -5.51
C GLY A 34 13.66 -26.97 -5.93
N ASN A 35 12.76 -25.99 -6.07
CA ASN A 35 11.40 -26.25 -6.54
C ASN A 35 11.37 -26.34 -8.07
N THR A 36 10.57 -27.27 -8.59
CA THR A 36 10.30 -27.44 -10.02
C THR A 36 8.90 -26.93 -10.33
N LEU A 37 8.79 -25.85 -11.09
CA LEU A 37 7.51 -25.23 -11.44
C LEU A 37 7.32 -25.30 -12.95
N ILE A 38 6.29 -26.00 -13.41
CA ILE A 38 5.98 -26.21 -14.83
C ILE A 38 4.59 -25.66 -15.10
N ASP A 39 4.46 -24.65 -15.97
CA ASP A 39 3.19 -23.99 -16.28
C ASP A 39 2.45 -23.47 -15.04
N VAL A 40 3.19 -22.85 -14.11
CA VAL A 40 2.65 -22.30 -12.86
C VAL A 40 2.65 -20.78 -12.93
N GLU A 41 1.48 -20.18 -12.72
CA GLU A 41 1.33 -18.74 -12.56
C GLU A 41 1.82 -18.33 -11.15
N GLN A 42 2.82 -17.46 -11.09
CA GLN A 42 3.37 -16.97 -9.82
C GLN A 42 2.82 -15.57 -9.52
N GLY A 43 2.36 -15.36 -8.29
CA GLY A 43 1.84 -14.06 -7.87
C GLY A 43 2.05 -13.80 -6.38
N VAL A 44 2.23 -12.54 -6.03
CA VAL A 44 2.19 -12.06 -4.64
C VAL A 44 0.86 -11.34 -4.45
N VAL A 45 0.09 -11.74 -3.45
CA VAL A 45 -1.19 -11.11 -3.10
C VAL A 45 -1.07 -10.50 -1.72
N VAL A 46 -1.16 -9.17 -1.62
CA VAL A 46 -1.20 -8.52 -0.30
C VAL A 46 -2.61 -8.67 0.25
N ARG A 47 -2.74 -9.40 1.37
CA ARG A 47 -4.03 -9.89 1.90
C ARG A 47 -4.97 -8.78 2.36
N ASP A 48 -4.40 -7.63 2.71
CA ASP A 48 -5.11 -6.46 3.22
C ASP A 48 -5.16 -5.33 2.19
N GLN A 49 -5.36 -5.65 0.91
CA GLN A 49 -5.68 -4.67 -0.14
C GLN A 49 -7.11 -4.10 -0.01
N ASP A 50 -7.53 -3.79 1.22
CA ASP A 50 -8.43 -2.65 1.36
C ASP A 50 -7.70 -1.45 0.76
N SER A 51 -8.38 -0.66 -0.06
CA SER A 51 -7.87 0.59 -0.63
C SER A 51 -7.53 1.54 0.52
N SER A 52 -6.42 1.32 1.19
CA SER A 52 -6.03 2.06 2.37
C SER A 52 -5.43 3.38 1.94
N ILE A 53 -5.65 4.41 2.74
CA ILE A 53 -5.07 5.75 2.51
C ILE A 53 -3.57 5.66 2.26
N GLU A 54 -2.87 4.75 2.94
CA GLU A 54 -1.42 4.54 2.80
C GLU A 54 -1.02 4.09 1.38
N VAL A 55 -1.74 3.14 0.79
CA VAL A 55 -1.46 2.65 -0.57
C VAL A 55 -1.69 3.77 -1.59
N LEU A 56 -2.81 4.50 -1.47
CA LEU A 56 -3.09 5.62 -2.39
C LEU A 56 -2.07 6.75 -2.24
N LEU A 57 -1.63 7.06 -1.02
CA LEU A 57 -0.55 8.03 -0.83
C LEU A 57 0.73 7.56 -1.55
N LEU A 58 1.13 6.30 -1.41
CA LEU A 58 2.34 5.78 -2.08
C LEU A 58 2.20 5.72 -3.61
N GLU A 59 1.00 5.54 -4.15
CA GLU A 59 0.77 5.57 -5.60
C GLU A 59 0.89 6.97 -6.20
N TYR A 60 0.47 8.01 -5.47
CA TYR A 60 0.39 9.39 -5.94
C TYR A 60 1.54 10.29 -5.47
N LEU A 61 2.38 9.80 -4.56
CA LEU A 61 3.57 10.47 -4.05
C LEU A 61 4.84 9.89 -4.68
N LYS A 62 5.88 10.71 -4.79
CA LYS A 62 7.21 10.34 -5.24
C LYS A 62 7.83 9.32 -4.29
N GLU A 63 8.76 8.51 -4.81
CA GLU A 63 9.45 7.46 -4.06
C GLU A 63 10.36 7.99 -2.93
N ASP A 64 10.68 9.29 -2.93
CA ASP A 64 11.53 9.95 -1.94
C ASP A 64 10.80 10.37 -0.67
N ILE A 65 9.49 10.15 -0.57
CA ILE A 65 8.75 10.53 0.63
C ILE A 65 9.15 9.68 1.85
N PRO A 66 9.47 10.30 3.01
CA PRO A 66 9.73 9.55 4.23
C PRO A 66 8.51 8.74 4.68
N GLN A 67 8.72 7.48 5.05
CA GLN A 67 7.64 6.63 5.56
C GLN A 67 6.97 7.19 6.82
N GLU A 68 7.70 7.88 7.70
CA GLU A 68 7.07 8.52 8.86
C GLU A 68 6.06 9.60 8.44
N LYS A 69 6.33 10.29 7.33
CA LYS A 69 5.45 11.32 6.79
C LYS A 69 4.16 10.74 6.24
N VAL A 70 4.25 9.61 5.54
CA VAL A 70 3.08 8.87 5.06
C VAL A 70 2.21 8.46 6.25
N LYS A 71 2.81 7.88 7.30
CA LYS A 71 2.08 7.46 8.52
C LYS A 71 1.43 8.63 9.26
N GLU A 72 2.12 9.76 9.37
CA GLU A 72 1.59 11.00 9.97
C GLU A 72 0.31 11.44 9.25
N VAL A 73 0.36 11.50 7.91
CA VAL A 73 -0.78 11.89 7.08
C VAL A 73 -1.93 10.90 7.20
N VAL A 74 -1.64 9.60 7.13
CA VAL A 74 -2.67 8.56 7.29
C VAL A 74 -3.37 8.70 8.64
N SER A 75 -2.61 8.92 9.71
CA SER A 75 -3.18 9.13 11.05
C SER A 75 -4.03 10.38 11.10
N ALA A 76 -3.54 11.50 10.54
CA ALA A 76 -4.27 12.76 10.51
C ALA A 76 -5.62 12.63 9.79
N ILE A 77 -5.63 12.00 8.61
CA ILE A 77 -6.86 11.78 7.82
C ILE A 77 -7.83 10.84 8.55
N LYS A 78 -7.33 9.80 9.22
CA LYS A 78 -8.18 8.88 10.01
C LYS A 78 -8.80 9.57 11.22
N SER A 79 -8.08 10.53 11.83
CA SER A 79 -8.52 11.30 12.99
C SER A 79 -9.46 12.46 12.66
N LEU A 80 -9.66 12.78 11.38
CA LEU A 80 -10.64 13.81 10.97
C LEU A 80 -12.04 13.43 11.44
N ARG A 81 -12.70 14.36 12.13
CA ARG A 81 -14.11 14.23 12.53
C ARG A 81 -15.05 14.21 11.32
N GLU A 82 -14.75 15.06 10.35
CA GLU A 82 -15.49 15.17 9.10
C GLU A 82 -14.52 14.92 7.95
N LYS A 83 -14.87 13.98 7.08
CA LYS A 83 -14.04 13.56 5.94
C LYS A 83 -14.72 14.03 4.67
N ASN A 84 -14.50 15.30 4.36
CA ASN A 84 -14.98 15.92 3.13
C ASN A 84 -13.77 16.43 2.33
N LEU A 85 -14.03 16.92 1.11
CA LEU A 85 -12.96 17.34 0.20
C LEU A 85 -12.09 18.43 0.81
N ASP A 86 -12.70 19.37 1.53
CA ASP A 86 -12.01 20.51 2.12
C ASP A 86 -11.10 20.07 3.27
N THR A 87 -11.61 19.28 4.23
CA THR A 87 -10.83 18.84 5.39
C THR A 87 -9.69 17.90 5.02
N VAL A 88 -9.92 17.00 4.05
CA VAL A 88 -8.86 16.09 3.56
C VAL A 88 -7.82 16.89 2.79
N SER A 89 -8.23 17.80 1.89
CA SER A 89 -7.30 18.65 1.13
C SER A 89 -6.46 19.54 2.06
N GLU A 90 -7.07 20.15 3.07
CA GLU A 90 -6.39 20.99 4.06
C GLU A 90 -5.38 20.17 4.88
N THR A 91 -5.73 18.94 5.23
CA THR A 91 -4.82 18.00 5.94
C THR A 91 -3.60 17.66 5.09
N LEU A 92 -3.81 17.30 3.82
CA LEU A 92 -2.73 17.00 2.88
C LEU A 92 -1.83 18.23 2.65
N PHE A 93 -2.44 19.41 2.55
CA PHE A 93 -1.74 20.68 2.36
C PHE A 93 -0.90 21.06 3.59
N SER A 94 -1.48 20.95 4.79
CA SER A 94 -0.81 21.22 6.08
C SER A 94 0.35 20.27 6.33
N ALA A 95 0.25 19.03 5.86
CA ALA A 95 1.33 18.05 5.88
C ALA A 95 2.45 18.35 4.88
N LYS A 96 2.34 19.40 4.07
CA LYS A 96 3.30 19.80 3.03
C LYS A 96 3.55 18.68 2.01
N LEU A 97 2.51 17.92 1.66
CA LEU A 97 2.62 16.86 0.65
C LEU A 97 2.81 17.38 -0.77
N ASN A 98 2.54 18.66 -1.02
CA ASN A 98 2.63 19.29 -2.35
C ASN A 98 3.98 19.05 -3.05
N GLN A 99 5.08 19.04 -2.28
CA GLN A 99 6.44 18.83 -2.81
C GLN A 99 6.71 17.38 -3.22
N TYR A 100 5.96 16.43 -2.63
CA TYR A 100 6.10 15.00 -2.83
C TYR A 100 5.08 14.44 -3.84
N LEU A 101 4.17 15.25 -4.38
CA LEU A 101 3.23 14.78 -5.39
C LEU A 101 3.95 14.39 -6.69
N LYS A 102 3.51 13.31 -7.34
CA LYS A 102 3.94 12.96 -8.69
C LYS A 102 3.50 14.04 -9.69
N VAL A 103 4.23 14.13 -10.79
CA VAL A 103 3.91 15.07 -11.88
C VAL A 103 2.51 14.77 -12.42
N GLY A 104 1.68 15.80 -12.55
CA GLY A 104 0.28 15.66 -12.99
C GLY A 104 -0.72 15.36 -11.87
N THR A 105 -0.26 15.21 -10.62
CA THR A 105 -1.14 15.06 -9.45
C THR A 105 -1.33 16.39 -8.72
N THR A 106 -2.54 16.66 -8.27
CA THR A 106 -2.88 17.81 -7.40
C THR A 106 -3.33 17.32 -6.03
N ILE A 107 -3.23 18.17 -5.00
CA ILE A 107 -3.76 17.87 -3.66
C ILE A 107 -5.26 17.53 -3.72
N ILE A 108 -6.02 18.31 -4.50
CA ILE A 108 -7.46 18.10 -4.69
C ILE A 108 -7.73 16.75 -5.38
N GLY A 109 -6.93 16.39 -6.39
CA GLY A 109 -7.02 15.09 -7.06
C GLY A 109 -6.77 13.94 -6.10
N LEU A 110 -5.71 14.05 -5.29
CA LEU A 110 -5.39 13.06 -4.26
C LEU A 110 -6.48 12.96 -3.17
N ALA A 111 -7.03 14.09 -2.73
CA ALA A 111 -8.12 14.12 -1.76
C ALA A 111 -9.38 13.43 -2.28
N ASN A 112 -9.76 13.66 -3.53
CA ASN A 112 -10.89 12.96 -4.17
C ASN A 112 -10.67 11.45 -4.24
N VAL A 113 -9.45 11.01 -4.56
CA VAL A 113 -9.09 9.59 -4.61
C VAL A 113 -9.18 8.95 -3.22
N ILE A 114 -8.71 9.65 -2.18
CA ILE A 114 -8.81 9.20 -0.78
C ILE A 114 -10.27 9.11 -0.31
N LEU A 115 -11.12 10.06 -0.68
CA LEU A 115 -12.54 10.05 -0.33
C LEU A 115 -13.33 8.96 -1.08
N GLY A 116 -12.82 8.51 -2.23
CA GLY A 116 -13.38 7.36 -2.97
C GLY A 116 -13.21 6.02 -2.25
N ILE A 117 -12.44 5.96 -1.15
CA ILE A 117 -12.30 4.75 -0.34
C ILE A 117 -13.63 4.46 0.41
N PRO A 118 -14.18 3.24 0.30
CA PRO A 118 -15.35 2.82 1.08
C PRO A 118 -15.13 3.03 2.59
N GLY A 119 -16.02 3.79 3.24
CA GLY A 119 -15.92 4.12 4.68
C GLY A 119 -15.12 5.39 5.01
N LEU A 120 -14.62 6.12 4.01
CA LEU A 120 -14.06 7.47 4.17
C LEU A 120 -14.93 8.55 3.52
N GLY A 121 -15.63 8.23 2.43
CA GLY A 121 -16.64 9.10 1.82
C GLY A 121 -18.05 8.51 1.96
N SER A 122 -18.73 8.83 3.07
CA SER A 122 -20.18 8.74 3.33
C SER A 122 -20.44 9.22 4.76
#